data_AF-A0A5E4ZZ88-F1
#
_entry.id   AF-A0A5E4ZZ88-F1
#
_cell.length_a   1.000
_cell.length_b   1.000
_cell.length_c   1.000
_cell.angle_alpha   90.00
_cell.angle_beta   90.00
_cell.angle_gamma   90.00
#
_symmetry.space_group_name_H-M   'P 1'
#
loop_
_entity.id
_entity.type
_entity.pdbx_description
1 polymer ?
#
loop_
_entity_poly.entity_id
_entity_poly.type
_entity_poly.pdbx_seq_one_letter_code
_entity_poly.pdbx_strand_id
1 'polypeptide(L)'
;MIFDAPDASRVRDSLAARVATSRAASFTATSCATTRRVRQRIATGLSRLALLFTIVVPTMAHADCDPSDRNIANHVMTYSGQLGERNPLRLVLRTTSGGKLEGRYANASSQSDTQLTGKLESKSHLHLTEFDAGGMPRATFEGEFTSADDVNRHQGASSSCEVISGQWKDLRTGRSVPFELALTSIQTGKIDHLYGVAGVNDDETVNRAATQFRKGVLDDRRDVVAQSIRYPLHVSLRGKTIVLRNPKSLLARYNEIFTDGFVRTIGAAVPRLMFARDQGVMLGDGAVWFDAAGRVIALNRS
;
A
#
# COMPACT_ATOMS: atom_id res chain seq x y z
N MET A 1 1.01 -55.86 -6.21
CA MET A 1 -0.03 -55.81 -5.16
C MET A 1 -0.72 -54.46 -5.33
N ILE A 2 -1.62 -54.22 -6.30
CA ILE A 2 -3.02 -54.65 -6.54
C ILE A 2 -3.93 -54.62 -5.29
N PHE A 3 -5.09 -53.98 -5.51
CA PHE A 3 -6.34 -53.84 -4.73
C PHE A 3 -6.43 -52.59 -3.85
N ASP A 4 -7.48 -51.76 -3.89
CA ASP A 4 -8.59 -51.57 -4.83
C ASP A 4 -9.34 -50.29 -4.42
N ALA A 5 -9.99 -49.63 -5.36
CA ALA A 5 -11.02 -48.62 -5.09
C ALA A 5 -12.39 -49.27 -5.21
N PRO A 6 -13.44 -48.77 -4.55
CA PRO A 6 -14.80 -48.98 -5.00
C PRO A 6 -15.43 -47.67 -5.50
N ASP A 7 -16.00 -47.79 -6.70
CA ASP A 7 -16.95 -46.86 -7.31
C ASP A 7 -18.39 -47.34 -7.04
N ALA A 8 -19.34 -46.48 -7.41
CA ALA A 8 -20.76 -46.77 -7.73
C ALA A 8 -21.84 -46.54 -6.64
N SER A 9 -22.41 -45.33 -6.70
CA SER A 9 -23.78 -45.05 -7.20
C SER A 9 -25.05 -45.61 -6.51
N ARG A 10 -26.02 -44.68 -6.38
CA ARG A 10 -27.49 -44.77 -6.49
C ARG A 10 -28.34 -45.26 -5.29
N VAL A 11 -29.40 -44.47 -5.03
CA VAL A 11 -30.85 -44.77 -4.87
C VAL A 11 -31.44 -43.73 -3.88
N ARG A 12 -32.18 -42.72 -4.35
CA ARG A 12 -33.63 -42.61 -4.65
C ARG A 12 -34.55 -42.43 -3.41
N ASP A 13 -35.28 -41.32 -3.47
CA ASP A 13 -36.67 -41.03 -3.04
C ASP A 13 -37.13 -41.21 -1.59
N SER A 14 -37.69 -40.11 -1.04
CA SER A 14 -38.99 -40.01 -0.33
C SER A 14 -39.20 -38.55 0.13
N LEU A 15 -40.05 -37.75 -0.55
CA LEU A 15 -41.45 -37.45 -0.22
C LEU A 15 -41.72 -36.96 1.21
N ALA A 16 -42.10 -35.68 1.36
CA ALA A 16 -43.36 -35.28 1.99
C ALA A 16 -43.57 -33.76 1.90
N ALA A 17 -44.60 -33.37 1.16
CA ALA A 17 -45.20 -32.04 1.13
C ALA A 17 -45.95 -31.74 2.43
N ARG A 18 -46.05 -30.45 2.81
CA ARG A 18 -47.23 -29.90 3.49
C ARG A 18 -47.47 -28.45 3.05
N VAL A 19 -48.51 -28.31 2.24
CA VAL A 19 -49.27 -27.08 1.98
C VAL A 19 -50.21 -26.85 3.17
N ALA A 20 -50.37 -25.59 3.59
CA ALA A 20 -51.57 -25.15 4.28
C ALA A 20 -51.90 -23.71 3.87
N THR A 21 -53.09 -23.56 3.29
CA THR A 21 -53.70 -22.37 2.72
C THR A 21 -54.78 -21.79 3.64
N SER A 22 -55.07 -20.50 3.39
CA SER A 22 -56.29 -19.75 3.75
C SER A 22 -56.37 -19.27 5.21
N ARG A 23 -56.91 -18.09 5.52
CA ARG A 23 -58.17 -17.53 5.01
C ARG A 23 -58.27 -16.03 5.30
N ALA A 24 -58.90 -15.32 4.38
CA ALA A 24 -59.34 -13.93 4.51
C ALA A 24 -60.55 -13.79 5.45
N ALA A 25 -60.72 -12.62 6.08
CA ALA A 25 -62.01 -12.13 6.53
C ALA A 25 -62.01 -10.59 6.49
N SER A 26 -62.87 -10.07 5.62
CA SER A 26 -63.30 -8.67 5.57
C SER A 26 -64.51 -8.50 6.48
N PHE A 27 -64.62 -7.39 7.21
CA PHE A 27 -65.90 -6.89 7.70
C PHE A 27 -65.93 -5.35 7.60
N THR A 28 -66.99 -4.87 6.98
CA THR A 28 -67.38 -3.49 6.74
C THR A 28 -68.35 -2.97 7.81
N ALA A 29 -68.46 -1.63 7.85
CA ALA A 29 -69.58 -0.77 8.27
C ALA A 29 -69.42 -0.05 9.63
N THR A 30 -69.83 1.21 9.88
CA THR A 30 -70.24 2.41 9.09
C THR A 30 -70.41 3.55 10.12
N SER A 31 -70.06 4.79 9.74
CA SER A 31 -70.61 6.10 10.22
C SER A 31 -70.39 6.57 11.67
N CYS A 32 -69.77 7.75 11.85
CA CYS A 32 -70.52 9.02 12.08
C CYS A 32 -69.59 10.25 12.02
N ALA A 33 -70.11 11.33 11.44
CA ALA A 33 -69.41 12.58 11.15
C ALA A 33 -69.11 13.42 12.41
N THR A 34 -68.04 14.24 12.40
CA THR A 34 -68.10 15.66 12.80
C THR A 34 -66.85 16.40 12.29
N THR A 35 -67.09 17.48 11.56
CA THR A 35 -66.15 18.47 11.04
C THR A 35 -65.38 19.23 12.13
N ARG A 36 -64.05 19.36 11.98
CA ARG A 36 -63.32 20.56 12.42
C ARG A 36 -62.10 20.81 11.53
N ARG A 37 -62.13 21.94 10.82
CA ARG A 37 -61.00 22.49 10.05
C ARG A 37 -59.85 22.75 11.02
N VAL A 38 -58.71 22.09 10.79
CA VAL A 38 -57.42 22.51 11.34
C VAL A 38 -56.49 22.73 10.16
N ARG A 39 -55.95 23.95 10.08
CA ARG A 39 -55.01 24.41 9.06
C ARG A 39 -53.83 23.45 8.93
N GLN A 40 -53.60 22.95 7.72
CA GLN A 40 -52.37 22.30 7.32
C GLN A 40 -51.20 23.27 7.51
N ARG A 41 -50.26 22.93 8.39
CA ARG A 41 -48.86 23.33 8.25
C ARG A 41 -48.10 22.08 7.85
N ILE A 42 -47.83 21.95 6.55
CA ILE A 42 -46.87 20.98 6.03
C ILE A 42 -45.51 21.46 6.53
N ALA A 43 -45.02 20.87 7.62
CA ALA A 43 -43.61 20.95 7.97
C ALA A 43 -42.87 19.97 7.06
N THR A 44 -42.39 20.46 5.92
CA THR A 44 -41.37 19.79 5.13
C THR A 44 -40.08 19.74 5.96
N GLY A 45 -39.96 18.70 6.79
CA GLY A 45 -38.70 18.33 7.42
C GLY A 45 -37.74 17.79 6.38
N LEU A 46 -37.05 18.67 5.68
CA LEU A 46 -35.84 18.33 4.93
C LEU A 46 -34.78 17.91 5.95
N SER A 47 -34.75 16.62 6.31
CA SER A 47 -33.56 16.00 6.90
C SER A 47 -32.46 16.05 5.84
N ARG A 48 -31.70 17.15 5.84
CA ARG A 48 -30.42 17.24 5.13
C ARG A 48 -29.44 16.36 5.89
N LEU A 49 -29.37 15.09 5.49
CA LEU A 49 -28.23 14.25 5.80
C LEU A 49 -27.05 14.85 5.03
N ALA A 50 -26.31 15.75 5.70
CA ALA A 50 -25.06 16.27 5.17
C ALA A 50 -24.06 15.12 5.17
N LEU A 51 -23.94 14.42 4.04
CA LEU A 51 -22.79 13.56 3.79
C LEU A 51 -21.55 14.47 3.81
N LEU A 52 -20.79 14.41 4.90
CA LEU A 52 -19.45 14.97 4.98
C LEU A 52 -18.60 14.24 3.95
N PHE A 53 -18.56 14.77 2.73
CA PHE A 53 -17.54 14.41 1.75
C PHE A 53 -16.22 14.97 2.27
N THR A 54 -15.46 14.13 2.99
CA THR A 54 -14.03 14.36 3.15
C THR A 54 -13.41 14.33 1.77
N ILE A 55 -13.15 15.51 1.21
CA ILE A 55 -12.35 15.66 0.00
C ILE A 55 -10.94 15.22 0.38
N VAL A 56 -10.63 13.96 0.13
CA VAL A 56 -9.25 13.47 0.18
C VAL A 56 -8.57 14.10 -1.04
N VAL A 57 -7.94 15.25 -0.84
CA VAL A 57 -6.94 15.75 -1.78
C VAL A 57 -5.67 14.96 -1.45
N PRO A 58 -5.20 14.05 -2.33
CA PRO A 58 -3.88 13.46 -2.16
C PRO A 58 -2.87 14.58 -2.42
N THR A 59 -2.52 15.31 -1.37
CA THR A 59 -1.32 16.12 -1.38
C THR A 59 -0.15 15.18 -1.63
N MET A 60 0.74 15.53 -2.55
CA MET A 60 2.06 14.89 -2.59
C MET A 60 2.64 15.07 -1.19
N ALA A 61 2.70 13.98 -0.43
CA ALA A 61 3.27 14.01 0.90
C ALA A 61 4.79 14.08 0.69
N HIS A 62 5.32 15.30 0.64
CA HIS A 62 6.76 15.49 0.81
C HIS A 62 7.04 15.22 2.28
N ALA A 63 7.78 14.14 2.56
CA ALA A 63 8.16 13.87 3.92
C ALA A 63 9.10 14.96 4.42
N ASP A 64 8.94 15.31 5.69
CA ASP A 64 9.90 16.12 6.42
C ASP A 64 11.21 15.32 6.49
N CYS A 65 12.26 15.90 5.92
CA CYS A 65 13.55 15.25 5.69
C CYS A 65 14.66 15.91 6.50
N ASP A 66 14.34 16.63 7.57
CA ASP A 66 15.33 17.21 8.46
C ASP A 66 16.08 16.09 9.22
N PRO A 67 17.37 15.87 8.93
CA PRO A 67 18.15 14.83 9.60
C PRO A 67 18.76 15.31 10.92
N SER A 68 18.48 16.55 11.36
CA SER A 68 19.04 17.12 12.58
C SER A 68 18.61 16.37 13.84
N ASP A 69 17.53 15.58 13.76
CA ASP A 69 16.95 14.81 14.86
C ASP A 69 17.17 13.28 14.77
N ARG A 70 18.28 12.83 14.13
CA ARG A 70 18.70 11.40 14.06
C ARG A 70 18.80 10.68 15.42
N ASN A 71 18.77 11.42 16.51
CA ASN A 71 18.94 10.94 17.87
C ASN A 71 17.63 10.65 18.61
N ILE A 72 16.50 10.59 17.89
CA ILE A 72 15.23 10.22 18.52
C ILE A 72 15.03 8.70 18.41
N ALA A 73 15.13 8.01 19.55
CA ALA A 73 14.66 6.64 19.67
C ALA A 73 13.24 6.50 19.08
N ASN A 74 12.99 5.40 18.35
CA ASN A 74 11.71 5.06 17.71
C ASN A 74 11.39 5.70 16.34
N HIS A 75 12.36 6.37 15.70
CA HIS A 75 12.20 6.81 14.31
C HIS A 75 12.74 5.79 13.32
N VAL A 76 12.02 5.65 12.21
CA VAL A 76 12.29 4.77 11.09
C VAL A 76 12.50 5.63 9.87
N MET A 77 13.68 5.53 9.26
CA MET A 77 14.08 6.29 8.08
C MET A 77 13.94 5.38 6.85
N THR A 78 13.18 5.82 5.86
CA THR A 78 12.97 5.09 4.61
C THR A 78 13.71 5.77 3.47
N TYR A 79 14.59 5.03 2.83
CA TYR A 79 15.34 5.45 1.65
C TYR A 79 14.89 4.66 0.44
N SER A 80 14.75 5.33 -0.70
CA SER A 80 14.39 4.72 -1.97
C SER A 80 15.37 5.15 -3.07
N GLY A 81 15.63 4.25 -4.00
CA GLY A 81 16.50 4.51 -5.14
C GLY A 81 16.82 3.21 -5.86
N GLN A 82 18.09 2.98 -6.19
CA GLN A 82 18.48 1.86 -7.03
C GLN A 82 19.71 1.11 -6.52
N LEU A 83 19.76 -0.19 -6.83
CA LEU A 83 20.92 -1.07 -6.70
C LEU A 83 21.41 -1.45 -8.10
N GLY A 84 22.43 -0.77 -8.60
CA GLY A 84 22.80 -0.79 -10.01
C GLY A 84 21.78 -0.03 -10.86
N GLU A 85 21.78 -0.26 -12.17
CA GLU A 85 21.07 0.63 -13.12
C GLU A 85 19.55 0.44 -13.22
N ARG A 86 19.01 -0.73 -12.82
CA ARG A 86 17.60 -1.09 -13.09
C ARG A 86 16.97 -1.94 -11.99
N ASN A 87 17.48 -1.86 -10.78
CA ASN A 87 16.94 -2.62 -9.66
C ASN A 87 16.46 -1.65 -8.57
N PRO A 88 15.18 -1.23 -8.59
CA PRO A 88 14.62 -0.38 -7.55
C PRO A 88 14.82 -1.04 -6.19
N LEU A 89 15.37 -0.27 -5.26
CA LEU A 89 15.72 -0.70 -3.92
C LEU A 89 15.02 0.20 -2.92
N ARG A 90 14.45 -0.41 -1.89
CA ARG A 90 14.00 0.28 -0.69
C ARG A 90 14.77 -0.22 0.51
N LEU A 91 15.27 0.72 1.29
CA LEU A 91 16.03 0.48 2.51
C LEU A 91 15.34 1.22 3.65
N VAL A 92 15.07 0.52 4.74
CA VAL A 92 14.53 1.09 5.96
C VAL A 92 15.59 0.92 7.05
N LEU A 93 15.91 2.01 7.75
CA LEU A 93 16.90 2.03 8.83
C LEU A 93 16.28 2.54 10.13
N ARG A 94 16.75 2.00 11.24
CA ARG A 94 16.44 2.44 12.59
C ARG A 94 17.71 2.46 13.42
N THR A 95 17.95 3.57 14.13
CA THR A 95 19.02 3.66 15.12
C THR A 95 18.58 2.98 16.41
N THR A 96 19.46 2.17 17.00
CA THR A 96 19.25 1.56 18.31
C THR A 96 20.21 2.15 19.34
N SER A 97 19.98 1.86 20.63
CA SER A 97 20.88 2.26 21.71
C SER A 97 22.33 1.83 21.42
N GLY A 98 23.29 2.74 21.59
CA GLY A 98 24.72 2.47 21.37
C GLY A 98 25.22 2.67 19.93
N GLY A 99 24.48 3.37 19.07
CA GLY A 99 24.93 3.76 17.73
C GLY A 99 24.90 2.65 16.68
N LYS A 100 24.28 1.50 17.01
CA LYS A 100 24.00 0.42 16.07
C LYS A 100 22.79 0.77 15.20
N LEU A 101 22.77 0.18 14.01
CA LEU A 101 21.69 0.26 13.05
C LEU A 101 21.03 -1.10 12.90
N GLU A 102 19.71 -1.10 12.91
CA GLU A 102 18.90 -2.18 12.37
C GLU A 102 18.34 -1.72 11.04
N GLY A 103 18.28 -2.63 10.07
CA GLY A 103 17.77 -2.32 8.75
C GLY A 103 16.98 -3.45 8.12
N ARG A 104 16.18 -3.08 7.13
CA ARG A 104 15.53 -4.02 6.21
C ARG A 104 15.62 -3.46 4.81
N TYR A 105 15.82 -4.31 3.82
CA TYR A 105 15.73 -3.89 2.43
C TYR A 105 14.90 -4.84 1.59
N ALA A 106 14.33 -4.31 0.52
CA ALA A 106 13.62 -5.07 -0.49
C ALA A 106 13.80 -4.43 -1.86
N ASN A 107 13.82 -5.24 -2.91
CA ASN A 107 13.77 -4.77 -4.28
C ASN A 107 12.39 -5.07 -4.91
N ALA A 108 12.14 -4.55 -6.11
CA ALA A 108 10.84 -4.70 -6.77
C ALA A 108 10.44 -6.16 -7.10
N SER A 109 11.38 -7.11 -7.04
CA SER A 109 11.16 -8.55 -7.27
C SER A 109 11.19 -9.39 -5.99
N SER A 110 11.56 -8.80 -4.85
CA SER A 110 11.69 -9.49 -3.56
C SER A 110 10.37 -10.12 -3.12
N GLN A 111 10.42 -11.38 -2.69
CA GLN A 111 9.28 -12.07 -2.06
C GLN A 111 9.20 -11.78 -0.55
N SER A 112 10.32 -11.46 0.07
CA SER A 112 10.45 -11.09 1.49
C SER A 112 11.48 -9.98 1.64
N ASP A 113 11.46 -9.31 2.79
CA ASP A 113 12.49 -8.33 3.13
C ASP A 113 13.73 -9.04 3.68
N THR A 114 14.89 -8.48 3.41
CA THR A 114 16.16 -8.97 3.94
C THR A 114 16.57 -8.14 5.14
N GLN A 115 16.91 -8.79 6.25
CA GLN A 115 17.34 -8.12 7.47
C GLN A 115 18.81 -7.68 7.36
N LEU A 116 19.08 -6.52 7.94
CA LEU A 116 20.41 -5.92 8.02
C LEU A 116 20.71 -5.54 9.47
N THR A 117 21.98 -5.68 9.86
CA THR A 117 22.52 -5.04 11.06
C THR A 117 23.74 -4.24 10.70
N GLY A 118 24.00 -3.15 11.40
CA GLY A 118 25.18 -2.36 11.11
C GLY A 118 25.43 -1.25 12.11
N LYS A 119 26.17 -0.25 11.65
CA LYS A 119 26.56 0.92 12.44
C LYS A 119 26.89 2.10 11.54
N LEU A 120 26.88 3.28 12.15
CA LEU A 120 27.48 4.48 11.59
C LEU A 120 28.91 4.61 12.12
N GLU A 121 29.87 4.59 11.21
CA GLU A 121 31.26 4.94 11.48
C GLU A 121 31.49 6.43 11.18
N SER A 122 32.30 7.10 12.02
CA SER A 122 32.64 8.53 11.90
C SER A 122 31.45 9.49 11.61
N LYS A 123 30.23 9.11 12.03
CA LYS A 123 28.95 9.81 11.81
C LYS A 123 28.44 9.86 10.36
N SER A 124 29.22 9.45 9.36
CA SER A 124 28.86 9.57 7.94
C SER A 124 29.05 8.30 7.12
N HIS A 125 29.91 7.37 7.56
CA HIS A 125 30.11 6.11 6.86
C HIS A 125 29.12 5.07 7.36
N LEU A 126 28.33 4.53 6.44
CA LEU A 126 27.36 3.47 6.67
C LEU A 126 28.03 2.12 6.41
N HIS A 127 27.98 1.24 7.41
CA HIS A 127 28.31 -0.17 7.24
C HIS A 127 27.11 -1.03 7.66
N LEU A 128 26.54 -1.79 6.73
CA LEU A 128 25.47 -2.75 6.99
C LEU A 128 25.86 -4.14 6.50
N THR A 129 25.51 -5.17 7.26
CA THR A 129 25.69 -6.57 6.93
C THR A 129 24.34 -7.23 6.69
N GLU A 130 24.21 -7.91 5.55
CA GLU A 130 23.13 -8.84 5.22
C GLU A 130 23.47 -10.24 5.74
N PHE A 131 22.48 -10.91 6.30
CA PHE A 131 22.60 -12.30 6.76
C PHE A 131 21.68 -13.21 5.95
N ASP A 132 22.12 -14.44 5.73
CA ASP A 132 21.26 -15.49 5.21
C ASP A 132 20.33 -16.06 6.30
N ALA A 133 19.48 -17.02 5.93
CA ALA A 133 18.56 -17.67 6.86
C ALA A 133 19.26 -18.45 8.00
N GLY A 134 20.53 -18.81 7.83
CA GLY A 134 21.37 -19.45 8.84
C GLY A 134 22.10 -18.46 9.75
N GLY A 135 21.92 -17.15 9.55
CA GLY A 135 22.59 -16.10 10.31
C GLY A 135 24.04 -15.84 9.87
N MET A 136 24.46 -16.36 8.72
CA MET A 136 25.81 -16.12 8.19
C MET A 136 25.84 -14.84 7.34
N PRO A 137 26.88 -14.00 7.46
CA PRO A 137 27.05 -12.84 6.60
C PRO A 137 27.11 -13.23 5.12
N ARG A 138 26.25 -12.61 4.30
CA ARG A 138 26.12 -12.91 2.87
C ARG A 138 26.53 -11.74 1.98
N ALA A 139 26.25 -10.52 2.41
CA ALA A 139 26.61 -9.32 1.69
C ALA A 139 26.84 -8.14 2.64
N THR A 140 27.49 -7.08 2.14
CA THR A 140 27.60 -5.82 2.87
C THR A 140 27.13 -4.65 2.02
N PHE A 141 26.58 -3.63 2.66
CA PHE A 141 26.45 -2.28 2.11
C PHE A 141 27.49 -1.40 2.79
N GLU A 142 28.40 -0.85 2.00
CA GLU A 142 29.33 0.20 2.41
C GLU A 142 28.90 1.49 1.72
N GLY A 143 28.64 2.56 2.46
CA GLY A 143 28.22 3.81 1.84
C GLY A 143 28.50 5.04 2.68
N GLU A 144 28.18 6.19 2.11
CA GLU A 144 28.36 7.50 2.73
C GLU A 144 27.06 8.28 2.68
N PHE A 145 26.77 8.92 3.81
CA PHE A 145 25.72 9.91 3.92
C PHE A 145 26.23 11.27 3.44
N THR A 146 25.63 11.79 2.40
CA THR A 146 25.92 13.12 1.86
C THR A 146 24.69 14.01 1.98
N SER A 147 24.88 15.31 2.27
CA SER A 147 23.78 16.25 2.11
C SER A 147 23.42 16.33 0.62
N ALA A 148 22.14 16.46 0.30
CA ALA A 148 21.70 16.69 -1.07
C ALA A 148 22.42 17.88 -1.70
N ASP A 149 22.69 18.93 -0.91
CA ASP A 149 23.41 20.11 -1.38
C ASP A 149 24.85 19.79 -1.80
N ASP A 150 25.50 18.77 -1.22
CA ASP A 150 26.83 18.33 -1.63
C ASP A 150 26.81 17.55 -2.96
N VAL A 151 25.79 16.72 -3.19
CA VAL A 151 25.58 16.02 -4.47
C VAL A 151 25.15 17.01 -5.56
N ASN A 152 24.25 17.92 -5.22
CA ASN A 152 23.66 18.89 -6.13
C ASN A 152 24.58 20.08 -6.42
N ARG A 153 25.59 20.38 -5.60
CA ARG A 153 26.63 21.37 -5.97
C ARG A 153 27.42 20.95 -7.21
N HIS A 154 27.41 19.65 -7.53
CA HIS A 154 27.95 19.12 -8.79
C HIS A 154 26.93 19.11 -9.96
N GLN A 155 25.62 19.30 -9.71
CA GLN A 155 24.56 19.14 -10.72
C GLN A 155 23.53 20.28 -10.81
N GLY A 156 23.63 21.32 -9.98
CA GLY A 156 22.91 22.59 -10.12
C GLY A 156 21.42 22.61 -9.72
N ALA A 157 20.94 21.76 -8.80
CA ALA A 157 19.54 21.75 -8.36
C ALA A 157 19.39 21.75 -6.82
N SER A 158 18.79 22.77 -6.21
CA SER A 158 18.55 22.77 -4.76
C SER A 158 17.22 22.11 -4.37
N SER A 159 17.19 21.54 -3.16
CA SER A 159 16.11 20.80 -2.47
C SER A 159 16.11 19.28 -2.68
N SER A 160 16.87 18.54 -1.88
CA SER A 160 16.54 17.13 -1.64
C SER A 160 16.92 16.68 -0.24
N CYS A 161 16.23 15.64 0.23
CA CYS A 161 16.55 14.93 1.45
C CYS A 161 17.96 14.32 1.36
N GLU A 162 18.53 13.91 2.50
CA GLU A 162 19.80 13.16 2.57
C GLU A 162 19.89 12.05 1.51
N VAL A 163 21.09 11.83 0.96
CA VAL A 163 21.38 10.72 0.05
C VAL A 163 22.41 9.79 0.69
N ILE A 164 22.22 8.49 0.52
CA ILE A 164 23.21 7.45 0.78
C ILE A 164 23.68 6.90 -0.55
N SER A 165 24.97 6.93 -0.80
CA SER A 165 25.56 6.29 -1.97
C SER A 165 26.73 5.39 -1.57
N GLY A 166 26.97 4.33 -2.35
CA GLY A 166 27.97 3.35 -1.95
C GLY A 166 27.99 2.09 -2.81
N GLN A 167 28.53 1.02 -2.24
CA GLN A 167 28.67 -0.29 -2.85
C GLN A 167 28.00 -1.37 -2.02
N TRP A 168 27.18 -2.18 -2.67
CA TRP A 168 26.76 -3.47 -2.17
C TRP A 168 27.74 -4.54 -2.66
N LYS A 169 28.21 -5.40 -1.77
CA LYS A 169 29.17 -6.45 -2.08
C LYS A 169 28.66 -7.82 -1.68
N ASP A 170 28.50 -8.72 -2.65
CA ASP A 170 28.26 -10.15 -2.41
C ASP A 170 29.53 -10.79 -1.84
N LEU A 171 29.49 -11.31 -0.61
CA LEU A 171 30.66 -11.89 0.06
C LEU A 171 31.02 -13.27 -0.49
N ARG A 172 30.09 -13.96 -1.15
CA ARG A 172 30.33 -15.29 -1.73
C ARG A 172 30.99 -15.19 -3.10
N THR A 173 30.57 -14.23 -3.92
CA THR A 173 31.11 -14.08 -5.29
C THR A 173 32.10 -12.94 -5.44
N GLY A 174 32.21 -12.06 -4.44
CA GLY A 174 33.01 -10.83 -4.52
C GLY A 174 32.42 -9.76 -5.46
N ARG A 175 31.19 -9.95 -5.96
CA ARG A 175 30.54 -9.01 -6.89
C ARG A 175 30.20 -7.73 -6.15
N SER A 176 30.59 -6.59 -6.71
CA SER A 176 30.20 -5.25 -6.22
C SER A 176 29.20 -4.60 -7.15
N VAL A 177 28.21 -3.90 -6.59
CA VAL A 177 27.18 -3.16 -7.33
C VAL A 177 26.96 -1.82 -6.64
N PRO A 178 26.99 -0.68 -7.36
CA PRO A 178 26.73 0.61 -6.77
C PRO A 178 25.28 0.72 -6.29
N PHE A 179 25.03 1.47 -5.24
CA PHE A 179 23.69 1.88 -4.86
C PHE A 179 23.65 3.39 -4.61
N GLU A 180 22.47 3.96 -4.84
CA GLU A 180 22.16 5.35 -4.51
C GLU A 180 20.72 5.41 -4.03
N LEU A 181 20.51 5.96 -2.84
CA LEU A 181 19.23 5.97 -2.15
C LEU A 181 19.00 7.35 -1.53
N ALA A 182 17.90 8.00 -1.89
CA ALA A 182 17.48 9.24 -1.27
C ALA A 182 16.56 8.94 -0.09
N LEU A 183 16.68 9.70 1.00
CA LEU A 183 15.73 9.70 2.09
C LEU A 183 14.36 10.15 1.54
N THR A 184 13.34 9.37 1.82
CA THR A 184 11.97 9.59 1.32
C THR A 184 10.96 9.76 2.44
N SER A 185 11.26 9.28 3.65
CA SER A 185 10.47 9.57 4.84
C SER A 185 11.18 9.27 6.13
N ILE A 186 10.79 10.00 7.17
CA ILE A 186 11.07 9.69 8.57
C ILE A 186 9.72 9.48 9.26
N GLN A 187 9.55 8.36 9.94
CA GLN A 187 8.29 8.01 10.61
C GLN A 187 8.54 7.45 12.00
N THR A 188 7.68 7.79 12.96
CA THR A 188 7.65 7.09 14.25
C THR A 188 7.06 5.70 14.05
N GLY A 189 7.70 4.66 14.59
CA GLY A 189 7.15 3.32 14.48
C GLY A 189 8.16 2.22 14.80
N LYS A 190 7.80 1.00 14.40
CA LYS A 190 8.67 -0.17 14.55
C LYS A 190 9.04 -0.69 13.18
N ILE A 191 10.31 -1.07 13.01
CA ILE A 191 10.83 -1.57 11.73
C ILE A 191 10.25 -2.94 11.34
N ASP A 192 9.72 -3.68 12.30
CA ASP A 192 8.99 -4.94 12.11
C ASP A 192 7.49 -4.74 11.83
N HIS A 193 6.96 -3.53 12.00
CA HIS A 193 5.55 -3.20 11.81
C HIS A 193 5.36 -1.74 11.33
N LEU A 194 5.67 -1.51 10.06
CA LEU A 194 5.66 -0.19 9.43
C LEU A 194 4.25 0.34 9.18
N TYR A 195 3.27 -0.54 8.98
CA TYR A 195 1.94 -0.12 8.51
C TYR A 195 0.91 0.05 9.63
N GLY A 196 1.32 -0.09 10.89
CA GLY A 196 0.41 0.01 12.04
C GLY A 196 -0.37 1.33 12.11
N VAL A 197 0.23 2.45 11.66
CA VAL A 197 -0.44 3.77 11.61
C VAL A 197 -1.64 3.78 10.65
N ALA A 198 -1.65 2.92 9.63
CA ALA A 198 -2.76 2.74 8.71
C ALA A 198 -3.82 1.74 9.21
N GLY A 199 -3.68 1.25 10.45
CA GLY A 199 -4.56 0.23 11.03
C GLY A 199 -4.31 -1.19 10.50
N VAL A 200 -3.18 -1.42 9.84
CA VAL A 200 -2.76 -2.77 9.42
C VAL A 200 -2.30 -3.54 10.64
N ASN A 201 -2.71 -4.81 10.79
CA ASN A 201 -2.23 -5.69 11.87
C ASN A 201 -1.00 -6.51 11.46
N ASP A 202 -0.91 -6.88 10.18
CA ASP A 202 0.18 -7.65 9.58
C ASP A 202 0.60 -6.98 8.29
N ASP A 203 1.80 -6.41 8.27
CA ASP A 203 2.38 -5.72 7.10
C ASP A 203 2.38 -6.62 5.86
N GLU A 204 2.54 -7.94 6.04
CA GLU A 204 2.60 -8.88 4.93
C GLU A 204 1.28 -8.97 4.17
N THR A 205 0.16 -8.66 4.81
CA THR A 205 -1.15 -8.57 4.14
C THR A 205 -1.12 -7.51 3.04
N VAL A 206 -0.57 -6.34 3.32
CA VAL A 206 -0.47 -5.26 2.33
C VAL A 206 0.66 -5.50 1.34
N ASN A 207 1.81 -6.05 1.77
CA ASN A 207 2.92 -6.41 0.87
C ASN A 207 2.49 -7.39 -0.23
N ARG A 208 1.77 -8.46 0.14
CA ARG A 208 1.22 -9.43 -0.82
C ARG A 208 0.22 -8.78 -1.75
N ALA A 209 -0.69 -7.96 -1.23
CA ALA A 209 -1.69 -7.29 -2.04
C ALA A 209 -1.07 -6.28 -3.02
N ALA A 210 -0.08 -5.50 -2.59
CA ALA A 210 0.67 -4.58 -3.44
C ALA A 210 1.45 -5.32 -4.54
N THR A 211 2.07 -6.46 -4.19
CA THR A 211 2.78 -7.32 -5.14
C THR A 211 1.82 -7.89 -6.19
N GLN A 212 0.66 -8.39 -5.77
CA GLN A 212 -0.38 -8.93 -6.65
C GLN A 212 -0.98 -7.85 -7.56
N PHE A 213 -1.28 -6.67 -7.01
CA PHE A 213 -1.79 -5.54 -7.78
C PHE A 213 -0.77 -5.11 -8.85
N ARG A 214 0.48 -4.87 -8.44
CA ARG A 214 1.57 -4.50 -9.34
C ARG A 214 1.73 -5.52 -10.46
N LYS A 215 1.76 -6.82 -10.13
CA LYS A 215 1.82 -7.89 -11.13
C LYS A 215 0.61 -7.89 -12.06
N GLY A 216 -0.59 -7.71 -11.52
CA GLY A 216 -1.82 -7.63 -12.31
C GLY A 216 -1.78 -6.47 -13.32
N VAL A 217 -1.24 -5.32 -12.95
CA VAL A 217 -1.06 -4.17 -13.85
C VAL A 217 -0.02 -4.48 -14.94
N LEU A 218 1.13 -5.05 -14.56
CA LEU A 218 2.21 -5.38 -15.50
C LEU A 218 1.83 -6.46 -16.53
N ASP A 219 0.99 -7.41 -16.12
CA ASP A 219 0.53 -8.52 -16.96
C ASP A 219 -0.79 -8.18 -17.71
N ASP A 220 -1.28 -6.94 -17.66
CA ASP A 220 -2.61 -6.49 -18.14
C ASP A 220 -3.79 -7.38 -17.70
N ARG A 221 -3.72 -7.95 -16.48
CA ARG A 221 -4.79 -8.76 -15.88
C ARG A 221 -5.84 -7.88 -15.22
N ARG A 222 -6.71 -7.31 -16.05
CA ARG A 222 -7.72 -6.31 -15.65
C ARG A 222 -8.73 -6.82 -14.63
N ASP A 223 -9.06 -8.10 -14.68
CA ASP A 223 -9.92 -8.78 -13.72
C ASP A 223 -9.29 -8.79 -12.32
N VAL A 224 -8.00 -9.14 -12.22
CA VAL A 224 -7.23 -9.12 -10.97
C VAL A 224 -7.13 -7.71 -10.42
N VAL A 225 -6.83 -6.73 -11.27
CA VAL A 225 -6.76 -5.31 -10.89
C VAL A 225 -8.12 -4.81 -10.40
N ALA A 226 -9.22 -5.14 -11.08
CA ALA A 226 -10.56 -4.77 -10.64
C ALA A 226 -10.94 -5.44 -9.32
N GLN A 227 -10.53 -6.70 -9.13
CA GLN A 227 -10.80 -7.46 -7.91
C GLN A 227 -10.01 -6.96 -6.70
N SER A 228 -8.87 -6.30 -6.85
CA SER A 228 -8.08 -5.77 -5.73
C SER A 228 -8.59 -4.42 -5.19
N ILE A 229 -9.53 -3.78 -5.88
CA ILE A 229 -9.99 -2.42 -5.57
C ILE A 229 -11.13 -2.41 -4.55
N ARG A 230 -11.05 -1.56 -3.53
CA ARG A 230 -12.19 -1.19 -2.72
C ARG A 230 -12.98 -0.10 -3.45
N TYR A 231 -14.20 -0.43 -3.86
CA TYR A 231 -15.11 0.55 -4.45
C TYR A 231 -15.91 1.28 -3.37
N PRO A 232 -16.24 2.57 -3.56
CA PRO A 232 -15.86 3.42 -4.69
C PRO A 232 -14.36 3.77 -4.70
N LEU A 233 -13.75 3.76 -5.89
CA LEU A 233 -12.34 4.08 -6.10
C LEU A 233 -12.16 5.54 -6.51
N HIS A 234 -11.23 6.22 -5.86
CA HIS A 234 -10.79 7.56 -6.24
C HIS A 234 -9.64 7.47 -7.25
N VAL A 235 -9.76 8.15 -8.39
CA VAL A 235 -8.70 8.21 -9.39
C VAL A 235 -8.40 9.67 -9.70
N SER A 236 -7.18 10.11 -9.43
CA SER A 236 -6.69 11.42 -9.87
C SER A 236 -6.13 11.29 -11.28
N LEU A 237 -6.73 12.01 -12.23
CA LEU A 237 -6.32 12.08 -13.62
C LEU A 237 -6.05 13.55 -13.97
N ARG A 238 -4.80 13.91 -14.26
CA ARG A 238 -4.43 15.27 -14.69
C ARG A 238 -4.96 16.36 -13.74
N GLY A 239 -4.80 16.14 -12.43
CA GLY A 239 -5.26 17.06 -11.38
C GLY A 239 -6.76 17.03 -11.09
N LYS A 240 -7.55 16.17 -11.75
CA LYS A 240 -8.99 15.99 -11.46
C LYS A 240 -9.26 14.62 -10.85
N THR A 241 -9.96 14.60 -9.73
CA THR A 241 -10.40 13.35 -9.10
C THR A 241 -11.72 12.90 -9.69
N ILE A 242 -11.76 11.69 -10.24
CA ILE A 242 -12.98 10.98 -10.61
C ILE A 242 -13.26 9.84 -9.62
N VAL A 243 -14.53 9.47 -9.48
CA VAL A 243 -14.95 8.38 -8.61
C VAL A 243 -15.55 7.25 -9.45
N LEU A 244 -14.93 6.08 -9.37
CA LEU A 244 -15.38 4.87 -10.05
C LEU A 244 -16.14 4.01 -9.04
N ARG A 245 -17.42 3.73 -9.31
CA ARG A 245 -18.31 3.09 -8.31
C ARG A 245 -18.27 1.57 -8.31
N ASN A 246 -17.76 0.95 -9.36
CA ASN A 246 -17.77 -0.50 -9.55
C ASN A 246 -16.73 -0.98 -10.58
N PRO A 247 -16.47 -2.30 -10.66
CA PRO A 247 -15.55 -2.89 -11.63
C PRO A 247 -15.83 -2.46 -13.08
N LYS A 248 -17.10 -2.43 -13.49
CA LYS A 248 -17.48 -2.05 -14.86
C LYS A 248 -17.01 -0.63 -15.22
N SER A 249 -17.13 0.31 -14.28
CA SER A 249 -16.66 1.69 -14.49
C SER A 249 -15.14 1.82 -14.58
N LEU A 250 -14.37 0.96 -13.89
CA LEU A 250 -12.93 0.88 -14.05
C LEU A 250 -12.55 0.30 -15.42
N LEU A 251 -13.12 -0.85 -15.78
CA LEU A 251 -12.79 -1.54 -17.02
C LEU A 251 -13.08 -0.69 -18.26
N ALA A 252 -14.16 0.09 -18.23
CA ALA A 252 -14.51 1.04 -19.30
C ALA A 252 -13.48 2.17 -19.48
N ARG A 253 -12.68 2.48 -18.45
CA ARG A 253 -11.66 3.54 -18.46
C ARG A 253 -10.25 3.00 -18.26
N TYR A 254 -10.05 1.69 -18.37
CA TYR A 254 -8.81 1.06 -17.95
C TYR A 254 -7.59 1.65 -18.66
N ASN A 255 -7.65 1.80 -19.98
CA ASN A 255 -6.56 2.37 -20.78
C ASN A 255 -6.37 3.89 -20.56
N GLU A 256 -7.40 4.61 -20.07
CA GLU A 256 -7.30 6.02 -19.70
C GLU A 256 -6.51 6.21 -18.40
N ILE A 257 -6.62 5.22 -17.50
CA ILE A 257 -6.01 5.21 -16.17
C ILE A 257 -4.60 4.59 -16.24
N PHE A 258 -4.50 3.38 -16.78
CA PHE A 258 -3.25 2.61 -16.89
C PHE A 258 -2.58 2.88 -18.23
N THR A 259 -2.14 4.12 -18.41
CA THR A 259 -1.26 4.48 -19.55
C THR A 259 0.12 3.84 -19.37
N ASP A 260 0.89 3.70 -20.46
CA ASP A 260 2.25 3.14 -20.39
C ASP A 260 3.13 3.85 -19.36
N GLY A 261 2.97 5.18 -19.21
CA GLY A 261 3.67 5.96 -18.19
C GLY A 261 3.31 5.51 -16.78
N PHE A 262 2.01 5.35 -16.49
CA PHE A 262 1.56 4.94 -15.17
C PHE A 262 1.89 3.47 -14.87
N VAL A 263 1.82 2.59 -15.88
CA VAL A 263 2.28 1.20 -15.79
C VAL A 263 3.77 1.15 -15.48
N ARG A 264 4.61 2.00 -16.10
CA ARG A 264 6.04 2.11 -15.76
C ARG A 264 6.26 2.61 -14.32
N THR A 265 5.51 3.61 -13.86
CA THR A 265 5.58 4.09 -12.47
C THR A 265 5.26 2.96 -11.47
N ILE A 266 4.16 2.21 -11.69
CA ILE A 266 3.79 1.07 -10.85
C ILE A 266 4.84 -0.05 -10.97
N GLY A 267 5.37 -0.28 -12.17
CA GLY A 267 6.40 -1.26 -12.45
C GLY A 267 7.72 -0.98 -11.75
N ALA A 268 8.12 0.28 -11.62
CA ALA A 268 9.34 0.68 -10.92
C ALA A 268 9.19 0.66 -9.38
N ALA A 269 7.97 0.59 -8.86
CA ALA A 269 7.73 0.64 -7.43
C ALA A 269 8.10 -0.67 -6.72
N VAL A 270 8.72 -0.56 -5.54
CA VAL A 270 8.97 -1.69 -4.63
C VAL A 270 7.70 -1.95 -3.80
N PRO A 271 7.06 -3.13 -3.89
CA PRO A 271 5.79 -3.43 -3.23
C PRO A 271 5.94 -3.87 -1.76
N ARG A 272 7.01 -3.42 -1.12
CA ARG A 272 7.39 -3.75 0.26
C ARG A 272 8.05 -2.55 0.91
N LEU A 273 8.09 -2.53 2.24
CA LEU A 273 8.68 -1.43 3.02
C LEU A 273 8.10 -0.05 2.64
N MET A 274 6.84 -0.02 2.23
CA MET A 274 6.12 1.16 1.76
C MET A 274 5.91 2.20 2.87
N PHE A 275 5.69 3.45 2.47
CA PHE A 275 5.27 4.49 3.40
C PHE A 275 3.82 4.25 3.83
N ALA A 276 3.51 4.51 5.10
CA ALA A 276 2.16 4.41 5.64
C ALA A 276 1.77 5.65 6.44
N ARG A 277 0.50 6.05 6.39
CA ARG A 277 -0.10 7.03 7.30
C ARG A 277 -1.53 6.62 7.64
N ASP A 278 -2.21 7.43 8.43
CA ASP A 278 -3.62 7.28 8.81
C ASP A 278 -4.56 7.05 7.61
N GLN A 279 -4.22 7.57 6.43
CA GLN A 279 -4.98 7.38 5.18
C GLN A 279 -4.76 6.04 4.47
N GLY A 280 -3.70 5.30 4.80
CA GLY A 280 -3.34 4.04 4.13
C GLY A 280 -1.84 3.87 3.89
N VAL A 281 -1.51 2.83 3.13
CA VAL A 281 -0.15 2.46 2.73
C VAL A 281 0.04 2.78 1.25
N MET A 282 1.15 3.42 0.87
CA MET A 282 1.34 3.88 -0.51
C MET A 282 2.46 3.17 -1.27
N LEU A 283 2.20 2.88 -2.55
CA LEU A 283 3.15 2.32 -3.51
C LEU A 283 3.49 3.38 -4.56
N GLY A 284 4.79 3.45 -4.92
CA GLY A 284 5.28 4.28 -6.02
C GLY A 284 5.04 5.78 -5.78
N ASP A 285 5.52 6.28 -4.64
CA ASP A 285 5.46 7.71 -4.28
C ASP A 285 4.04 8.29 -4.31
N GLY A 286 3.07 7.48 -3.87
CA GLY A 286 1.66 7.87 -3.82
C GLY A 286 0.85 7.52 -5.05
N ALA A 287 1.43 6.86 -6.06
CA ALA A 287 0.73 6.38 -7.25
C ALA A 287 -0.45 5.46 -6.93
N VAL A 288 -0.33 4.62 -5.90
CA VAL A 288 -1.38 3.69 -5.46
C VAL A 288 -1.47 3.73 -3.94
N TRP A 289 -2.68 3.80 -3.42
CA TRP A 289 -2.95 3.72 -1.98
C TRP A 289 -3.74 2.47 -1.64
N PHE A 290 -3.36 1.81 -0.55
CA PHE A 290 -3.99 0.61 -0.01
C PHE A 290 -4.57 0.90 1.37
N ASP A 291 -5.72 0.30 1.70
CA ASP A 291 -6.24 0.27 3.06
C ASP A 291 -5.60 -0.85 3.91
N ALA A 292 -6.04 -0.93 5.17
CA ALA A 292 -5.57 -1.94 6.12
C ALA A 292 -5.76 -3.40 5.69
N ALA A 293 -6.71 -3.66 4.78
CA ALA A 293 -6.99 -4.99 4.25
C ALA A 293 -6.24 -5.26 2.92
N GLY A 294 -5.35 -4.36 2.51
CA GLY A 294 -4.61 -4.47 1.24
C GLY A 294 -5.48 -4.17 0.01
N ARG A 295 -6.63 -3.51 0.16
CA ARG A 295 -7.48 -3.14 -0.98
C ARG A 295 -7.02 -1.79 -1.52
N VAL A 296 -6.98 -1.64 -2.84
CA VAL A 296 -6.66 -0.35 -3.48
C VAL A 296 -7.80 0.63 -3.27
N ILE A 297 -7.49 1.80 -2.71
CA ILE A 297 -8.45 2.86 -2.35
C ILE A 297 -8.28 4.14 -3.17
N ALA A 298 -7.08 4.36 -3.73
CA ALA A 298 -6.86 5.46 -4.66
C ALA A 298 -5.76 5.14 -5.69
N LEU A 299 -5.90 5.73 -6.88
CA LEU A 299 -4.90 5.75 -7.94
C LEU A 299 -4.59 7.20 -8.30
N ASN A 300 -3.32 7.60 -8.23
CA ASN A 300 -2.89 8.96 -8.54
C ASN A 300 -1.98 8.96 -9.75
N ARG A 301 -2.52 9.40 -10.88
CA ARG A 301 -1.76 9.61 -12.11
C ARG A 301 -1.47 11.10 -12.26
N SER A 302 -0.27 11.50 -11.80
CA SER A 302 0.34 12.81 -12.05
C SER A 302 0.58 13.02 -13.55
#